data_AF-A0A3R9V9V4-F1
#
_entry.id   AF-A0A3R9V9V4-F1
#
_cell.length_a   1.000
_cell.length_b   1.000
_cell.length_c   1.000
_cell.angle_alpha   90.00
_cell.angle_beta   90.00
_cell.angle_gamma   90.00
#
_symmetry.space_group_name_H-M   'P 1'
#
loop_
_entity.id
_entity.type
_entity.pdbx_description
1 polymer ?
#
loop_
_entity_poly.entity_id
_entity_poly.type
_entity_poly.pdbx_seq_one_letter_code
_entity_poly.pdbx_strand_id
1 'polypeptide(L)'
;MGTRVRTVMASTTASVVFAGGLIGLSATPASAAEICDNVYKRKYTEISSTWHKVVASGVIDNRRSAATTRESIAGQVSASLTGSVSGEIGGSLNLAAAEISSKLGVSVEASVSIAKGKTVMIEVPARKRVNYKIGIKKREYQVYVTHQSRNCRVTNSWAKVTVADSYTETWNS
;
A
#
# COMPACT_ATOMS: atom_id res chain seq x y z
N MET A 1 21.06 -39.43 -3.08
CA MET A 1 21.63 -40.50 -2.22
C MET A 1 22.85 -39.90 -1.54
N GLY A 2 22.97 -39.75 -0.23
CA GLY A 2 22.22 -40.24 0.92
C GLY A 2 23.23 -40.35 2.06
N THR A 3 22.92 -39.77 3.22
CA THR A 3 23.43 -40.15 4.57
C THR A 3 24.94 -40.02 4.83
N ARG A 4 25.46 -39.72 6.03
CA ARG A 4 25.02 -39.12 7.30
C ARG A 4 26.28 -39.17 8.20
N VAL A 5 26.30 -38.29 9.20
CA VAL A 5 26.86 -38.51 10.56
C VAL A 5 28.37 -38.30 10.83
N ARG A 6 28.56 -37.30 11.71
CA ARG A 6 29.60 -37.03 12.74
C ARG A 6 30.62 -38.14 13.03
N THR A 7 31.83 -37.69 13.36
CA THR A 7 32.63 -38.29 14.43
C THR A 7 33.27 -37.20 15.28
N VAL A 8 32.98 -37.25 16.57
CA VAL A 8 33.67 -36.53 17.64
C VAL A 8 34.56 -37.57 18.33
N MET A 9 35.85 -37.28 18.47
CA MET A 9 36.79 -37.89 19.44
C MET A 9 37.92 -36.87 19.64
N ALA A 10 38.06 -36.27 20.83
CA ALA A 10 38.89 -36.72 21.96
C ALA A 10 40.39 -36.61 21.62
N SER A 11 41.34 -36.11 22.40
CA SER A 11 41.55 -35.69 23.79
C SER A 11 42.91 -34.93 23.74
N THR A 12 43.33 -34.05 24.65
CA THR A 12 44.00 -34.33 25.93
C THR A 12 44.49 -33.01 26.54
N THR A 13 44.15 -32.81 27.81
CA THR A 13 44.94 -32.23 28.92
C THR A 13 46.17 -31.36 28.62
N ALA A 14 46.18 -30.14 29.16
CA ALA A 14 47.21 -29.70 30.11
C ALA A 14 46.76 -28.39 30.80
N SER A 15 46.44 -28.49 32.08
CA SER A 15 46.29 -27.35 32.97
C SER A 15 47.65 -26.67 33.14
N VAL A 16 47.75 -25.39 32.76
CA VAL A 16 48.86 -24.54 33.21
C VAL A 16 48.27 -23.51 34.17
N VAL A 17 48.53 -23.74 35.45
CA VAL A 17 48.29 -22.79 36.53
C VAL A 17 49.30 -21.65 36.35
N PHE A 18 48.84 -20.50 35.87
CA PHE A 18 49.56 -19.25 36.07
C PHE A 18 48.81 -18.42 37.11
N ALA A 19 49.26 -18.57 38.36
CA ALA A 19 49.08 -17.56 39.37
C ALA A 19 49.99 -16.38 39.02
N GLY A 20 49.41 -15.22 38.74
CA GLY A 20 50.17 -14.00 38.47
C GLY A 20 49.31 -12.88 37.93
N GLY A 21 48.94 -11.94 38.80
CA GLY A 21 48.46 -10.61 38.42
C GLY A 21 46.97 -10.50 38.13
N LEU A 22 46.18 -10.19 39.17
CA LEU A 22 44.94 -9.43 39.00
C LEU A 22 45.29 -8.03 38.51
N ILE A 23 45.61 -7.89 37.23
CA ILE A 23 45.49 -6.60 36.55
C ILE A 23 44.00 -6.45 36.32
N GLY A 24 43.38 -5.59 37.14
CA GLY A 24 42.04 -5.10 36.91
C GLY A 24 41.96 -4.46 35.54
N LEU A 25 41.59 -5.25 34.54
CA LEU A 25 40.93 -4.75 33.36
C LEU A 25 39.57 -4.25 33.85
N SER A 26 39.54 -3.01 34.34
CA SER A 26 38.35 -2.18 34.23
C SER A 26 38.13 -1.99 32.73
N ALA A 27 37.58 -3.01 32.08
CA ALA A 27 36.85 -2.83 30.86
C ALA A 27 35.74 -1.88 31.23
N THR A 28 35.97 -0.58 31.00
CA THR A 28 34.86 0.35 30.84
C THR A 28 33.95 -0.35 29.84
N PRO A 29 32.69 -0.66 30.20
CA PRO A 29 31.78 -1.23 29.22
C PRO A 29 31.84 -0.25 28.06
N ALA A 30 32.31 -0.72 26.90
CA ALA A 30 32.20 0.06 25.68
C ALA A 30 30.73 0.43 25.64
N SER A 31 30.42 1.73 25.79
CA SER A 31 29.08 2.23 25.69
C SER A 31 28.72 2.06 24.22
N ALA A 32 28.36 0.85 23.84
CA ALA A 32 27.71 0.56 22.59
C ALA A 32 26.41 1.35 22.70
N ALA A 33 26.38 2.50 22.03
CA ALA A 33 25.15 3.25 21.87
C ALA A 33 24.10 2.25 21.38
N GLU A 34 22.90 2.30 21.96
CA GLU A 34 21.80 1.45 21.52
C GLU A 34 21.62 1.65 20.01
N ILE A 35 21.90 0.62 19.22
CA ILE A 35 21.71 0.66 17.77
C ILE A 35 20.28 0.23 17.53
N CYS A 36 19.44 1.19 17.17
CA CYS A 36 18.08 0.93 16.74
C CYS A 36 18.02 0.57 15.26
N ASP A 37 16.99 -0.18 14.86
CA ASP A 37 16.69 -0.38 13.45
C ASP A 37 16.24 0.93 12.79
N ASN A 38 16.61 1.10 11.53
CA ASN A 38 16.11 2.21 10.71
C ASN A 38 14.79 1.81 10.05
N VAL A 39 13.66 2.17 10.65
CA VAL A 39 12.33 1.69 10.23
C VAL A 39 11.37 2.84 10.02
N TYR A 40 10.61 2.77 8.93
CA TYR A 40 9.45 3.62 8.67
C TYR A 40 8.16 2.84 8.93
N LYS A 41 7.29 3.40 9.78
CA LYS A 41 5.92 2.90 9.97
C LYS A 41 4.95 3.94 9.42
N ARG A 42 3.97 3.48 8.63
CA ARG A 42 2.98 4.34 7.98
C ARG A 42 1.57 3.84 8.24
N LYS A 43 0.68 4.77 8.61
CA LYS A 43 -0.76 4.57 8.73
C LYS A 43 -1.48 5.49 7.75
N TYR A 44 -2.39 4.92 6.96
CA TYR A 44 -3.17 5.64 5.96
C TYR A 44 -4.62 5.73 6.42
N THR A 45 -5.21 6.91 6.28
CA THR A 45 -6.62 7.16 6.56
C THR A 45 -7.22 7.90 5.37
N GLU A 46 -8.26 7.34 4.75
CA GLU A 46 -9.00 8.05 3.70
C GLU A 46 -9.71 9.25 4.33
N ILE A 47 -9.46 10.46 3.80
CA ILE A 47 -10.08 11.69 4.29
C ILE A 47 -11.05 12.30 3.27
N SER A 48 -10.92 11.96 1.98
CA SER A 48 -11.80 12.45 0.93
C SER A 48 -11.85 11.49 -0.26
N SER A 49 -13.02 11.37 -0.88
CA SER A 49 -13.26 10.59 -2.09
C SER A 49 -14.26 11.33 -2.96
N THR A 50 -13.80 11.88 -4.08
CA THR A 50 -14.60 12.75 -4.95
C THR A 50 -14.43 12.38 -6.42
N TRP A 51 -15.44 12.67 -7.24
CA TRP A 51 -15.32 12.50 -8.69
C TRP A 51 -14.41 13.59 -9.26
N HIS A 52 -13.32 13.21 -9.90
CA HIS A 52 -12.51 14.13 -10.69
C HIS A 52 -13.17 14.41 -12.04
N LYS A 53 -13.56 13.35 -12.74
CA LYS A 53 -14.25 13.44 -14.03
C LYS A 53 -15.14 12.22 -14.24
N VAL A 54 -16.39 12.46 -14.59
CA VAL A 54 -17.31 11.44 -15.11
C VAL A 54 -17.16 11.42 -16.64
N VAL A 55 -16.86 10.24 -17.20
CA VAL A 55 -16.64 10.05 -18.64
C VAL A 55 -17.83 9.41 -19.35
N ALA A 56 -18.69 8.74 -18.59
CA ALA A 56 -19.98 8.25 -19.04
C ALA A 56 -20.93 8.14 -17.83
N SER A 57 -22.19 8.47 -18.05
CA SER A 57 -23.26 8.25 -17.08
C SER A 57 -24.56 8.04 -17.82
N GLY A 58 -25.47 7.28 -17.23
CA GLY A 58 -26.77 7.04 -17.83
C GLY A 58 -27.60 6.07 -17.03
N VAL A 59 -28.65 5.60 -17.69
CA VAL A 59 -29.63 4.68 -17.12
C VAL A 59 -29.80 3.51 -18.08
N ILE A 60 -29.69 2.30 -17.55
CA ILE A 60 -29.98 1.07 -18.27
C ILE A 60 -31.32 0.54 -17.76
N ASP A 61 -32.27 0.36 -18.66
CA ASP A 61 -33.62 -0.11 -18.36
C ASP A 61 -33.79 -1.55 -18.86
N ASN A 62 -33.59 -2.54 -17.97
CA ASN A 62 -33.77 -3.94 -18.31
C ASN A 62 -35.21 -4.38 -18.05
N ARG A 63 -36.10 -4.08 -19.01
CA ARG A 63 -37.54 -4.41 -18.92
C ARG A 63 -37.87 -5.88 -19.18
N ARG A 64 -36.94 -6.67 -19.75
CA ARG A 64 -37.19 -8.08 -20.11
C ARG A 64 -36.78 -9.04 -18.98
N SER A 65 -37.33 -10.26 -19.03
CA SER A 65 -37.39 -11.24 -17.93
C SER A 65 -36.04 -11.84 -17.53
N ALA A 66 -35.89 -12.08 -16.22
CA ALA A 66 -34.96 -12.96 -15.48
C ALA A 66 -33.67 -13.41 -16.18
N ALA A 67 -32.84 -12.47 -16.63
CA ALA A 67 -31.44 -12.71 -16.92
C ALA A 67 -30.63 -11.48 -16.49
N THR A 68 -29.50 -11.70 -15.82
CA THR A 68 -28.50 -10.65 -15.61
C THR A 68 -28.01 -10.23 -17.00
N THR A 69 -28.47 -9.07 -17.46
CA THR A 69 -28.01 -8.54 -18.74
C THR A 69 -26.67 -7.86 -18.49
N ARG A 70 -25.67 -8.28 -19.25
CA ARG A 70 -24.36 -7.63 -19.27
C ARG A 70 -24.38 -6.58 -20.38
N GLU A 71 -24.45 -5.31 -20.00
CA GLU A 71 -24.41 -4.21 -20.95
C GLU A 71 -23.00 -3.62 -21.02
N SER A 72 -22.57 -3.29 -22.24
CA SER A 72 -21.26 -2.71 -22.50
C SER A 72 -21.41 -1.21 -22.75
N ILE A 73 -20.82 -0.37 -21.89
CA ILE A 73 -20.89 1.09 -22.05
C ILE A 73 -19.52 1.65 -22.46
N ALA A 74 -19.51 2.43 -23.54
CA ALA A 74 -18.32 3.13 -24.01
C ALA A 74 -18.19 4.52 -23.36
N GLY A 75 -16.99 4.87 -22.90
CA GLY A 75 -16.66 6.22 -22.44
C GLY A 75 -16.82 7.25 -23.57
N GLN A 76 -17.58 8.33 -23.34
CA GLN A 76 -17.84 9.36 -24.36
C GLN A 76 -16.65 10.30 -24.55
N VAL A 77 -15.88 10.51 -23.49
CA VAL A 77 -14.73 11.41 -23.42
C VAL A 77 -13.56 10.74 -22.72
N SER A 78 -12.35 11.25 -22.94
CA SER A 78 -11.17 10.83 -22.19
C SER A 78 -11.04 11.59 -20.87
N ALA A 79 -10.35 10.99 -19.91
CA ALA A 79 -9.94 11.65 -18.67
C ALA A 79 -8.59 11.09 -18.21
N SER A 80 -7.82 11.90 -17.49
CA SER A 80 -6.57 11.47 -16.86
C SER A 80 -6.32 12.27 -15.59
N LEU A 81 -5.82 11.62 -14.55
CA LEU A 81 -5.44 12.26 -13.29
C LEU A 81 -4.14 11.65 -12.78
N THR A 82 -3.18 12.50 -12.47
CA THR A 82 -1.97 12.12 -11.74
C THR A 82 -2.10 12.60 -10.31
N GLY A 83 -1.85 11.70 -9.37
CA GLY A 83 -1.83 11.96 -7.94
C GLY A 83 -0.66 12.83 -7.52
N SER A 84 -0.58 13.08 -6.22
CA SER A 84 0.48 13.91 -5.64
C SER A 84 0.70 13.56 -4.18
N VAL A 85 1.87 13.94 -3.66
CA VAL A 85 2.20 13.83 -2.25
C VAL A 85 2.56 15.23 -1.75
N SER A 86 1.94 15.66 -0.66
CA SER A 86 2.33 16.88 0.05
C SER A 86 2.84 16.50 1.43
N GLY A 87 4.11 16.81 1.71
CA GLY A 87 4.79 16.50 2.96
C GLY A 87 5.77 15.34 2.85
N GLU A 88 6.47 15.07 3.95
CA GLU A 88 7.51 14.05 4.00
C GLU A 88 6.93 12.66 4.29
N ILE A 89 6.98 11.77 3.30
CA ILE A 89 6.58 10.35 3.44
C ILE A 89 7.74 9.36 3.37
N GLY A 90 8.95 9.83 3.03
CA GLY A 90 10.12 8.98 2.82
C GLY A 90 9.94 7.96 1.68
N GLY A 91 9.39 8.37 0.53
CA GLY A 91 9.09 7.48 -0.61
C GLY A 91 8.47 8.21 -1.81
N SER A 92 8.29 7.49 -2.92
CA SER A 92 7.63 8.02 -4.13
C SER A 92 6.10 7.85 -4.07
N LEU A 93 5.37 8.62 -4.87
CA LEU A 93 3.92 8.49 -5.02
C LEU A 93 3.50 7.06 -5.41
N ASN A 94 4.27 6.40 -6.27
CA ASN A 94 4.01 5.01 -6.67
C ASN A 94 4.08 4.03 -5.49
N LEU A 95 5.07 4.21 -4.60
CA LEU A 95 5.17 3.40 -3.39
C LEU A 95 3.97 3.65 -2.47
N ALA A 96 3.59 4.91 -2.28
CA ALA A 96 2.44 5.27 -1.46
C ALA A 96 1.13 4.68 -2.01
N ALA A 97 0.90 4.75 -3.33
CA ALA A 97 -0.25 4.15 -3.98
C ALA A 97 -0.28 2.62 -3.82
N ALA A 98 0.87 1.95 -3.97
CA ALA A 98 0.98 0.50 -3.74
C ALA A 98 0.71 0.11 -2.28
N GLU A 99 1.23 0.88 -1.32
CA GLU A 99 0.98 0.67 0.11
C GLU A 99 -0.50 0.88 0.46
N ILE A 100 -1.15 1.90 -0.09
CA ILE A 100 -2.59 2.15 0.08
C ILE A 100 -3.39 0.98 -0.48
N SER A 101 -3.10 0.56 -1.72
CA SER A 101 -3.80 -0.54 -2.38
C SER A 101 -3.67 -1.85 -1.59
N SER A 102 -2.46 -2.16 -1.11
CA SER A 102 -2.19 -3.36 -0.32
C SER A 102 -2.82 -3.33 1.07
N LYS A 103 -2.75 -2.21 1.79
CA LYS A 103 -3.22 -2.11 3.18
C LYS A 103 -4.73 -1.94 3.31
N LEU A 104 -5.35 -1.24 2.36
CA LEU A 104 -6.78 -0.93 2.41
C LEU A 104 -7.62 -1.80 1.46
N GLY A 105 -6.99 -2.66 0.65
CA GLY A 105 -7.69 -3.53 -0.28
C GLY A 105 -8.42 -2.77 -1.39
N VAL A 106 -7.97 -1.56 -1.72
CA VAL A 106 -8.53 -0.72 -2.78
C VAL A 106 -7.63 -0.78 -4.01
N SER A 107 -8.17 -0.56 -5.21
CA SER A 107 -7.36 -0.44 -6.43
C SER A 107 -7.15 1.04 -6.73
N VAL A 108 -6.01 1.59 -6.31
CA VAL A 108 -5.62 2.98 -6.59
C VAL A 108 -4.28 3.02 -7.32
N GLU A 109 -4.11 4.02 -8.18
CA GLU A 109 -2.90 4.24 -8.96
C GLU A 109 -2.39 5.67 -8.75
N ALA A 110 -1.07 5.83 -8.94
CA ALA A 110 -0.44 7.14 -8.94
C ALA A 110 -0.88 8.00 -10.13
N SER A 111 -1.24 7.38 -11.26
CA SER A 111 -1.81 8.05 -12.41
C SER A 111 -2.80 7.11 -13.09
N VAL A 112 -4.00 7.62 -13.40
CA VAL A 112 -5.06 6.88 -14.08
C VAL A 112 -5.44 7.62 -15.34
N SER A 113 -5.67 6.89 -16.43
CA SER A 113 -6.30 7.43 -17.63
C SER A 113 -7.42 6.52 -18.13
N ILE A 114 -8.48 7.15 -18.65
CA ILE A 114 -9.56 6.49 -19.36
C ILE A 114 -9.60 7.06 -20.76
N ALA A 115 -9.31 6.22 -21.75
CA ALA A 115 -9.41 6.58 -23.16
C ALA A 115 -10.88 6.72 -23.60
N LYS A 116 -11.12 7.59 -24.59
CA LYS A 116 -12.41 7.65 -25.28
C LYS A 116 -12.71 6.29 -25.93
N GLY A 117 -13.94 5.83 -25.85
CA GLY A 117 -14.37 4.55 -26.39
C GLY A 117 -14.02 3.34 -25.52
N LYS A 118 -13.41 3.52 -24.33
CA LYS A 118 -13.20 2.42 -23.38
C LYS A 118 -14.53 1.79 -23.01
N THR A 119 -14.65 0.49 -23.21
CA THR A 119 -15.81 -0.30 -22.86
C THR A 119 -15.72 -0.81 -21.43
N VAL A 120 -16.80 -0.66 -20.66
CA VAL A 120 -16.96 -1.27 -19.33
C VAL A 120 -18.22 -2.10 -19.31
N MET A 121 -18.16 -3.29 -18.72
CA MET A 121 -19.30 -4.17 -18.54
C MET A 121 -20.05 -3.80 -17.25
N ILE A 122 -21.37 -3.64 -17.33
CA ILE A 122 -22.24 -3.42 -16.19
C ILE A 122 -23.24 -4.58 -16.12
N GLU A 123 -23.36 -5.17 -14.94
CA GLU A 123 -24.38 -6.19 -14.68
C GLU A 123 -25.69 -5.52 -14.27
N VAL A 124 -26.75 -5.78 -15.03
CA VAL A 124 -28.07 -5.20 -14.80
C VAL A 124 -29.07 -6.31 -14.48
N PRO A 125 -29.60 -6.33 -13.25
CA PRO A 125 -30.61 -7.32 -12.87
C PRO A 125 -31.88 -7.21 -13.71
N ALA A 126 -32.62 -8.32 -13.80
CA ALA A 126 -33.87 -8.34 -14.54
C ALA A 126 -34.95 -7.46 -13.90
N ARG A 127 -35.76 -6.80 -14.74
CA ARG A 127 -36.86 -5.91 -14.33
C ARG A 127 -36.38 -4.77 -13.41
N LYS A 128 -35.12 -4.37 -13.53
CA LYS A 128 -34.53 -3.27 -12.77
C LYS A 128 -34.00 -2.21 -13.72
N ARG A 129 -34.05 -0.99 -13.21
CA ARG A 129 -33.42 0.18 -13.80
C ARG A 129 -32.17 0.49 -13.00
N VAL A 130 -31.02 0.42 -13.65
CA VAL A 130 -29.71 0.70 -13.03
C VAL A 130 -29.18 2.00 -13.60
N ASN A 131 -28.90 2.94 -12.70
CA ASN A 131 -28.14 4.13 -13.03
C ASN A 131 -26.66 3.80 -12.90
N TYR A 132 -25.84 4.41 -13.75
CA TYR A 132 -24.40 4.23 -13.68
C TYR A 132 -23.64 5.54 -13.84
N LYS A 133 -22.45 5.57 -13.25
CA LYS A 133 -21.40 6.57 -13.46
C LYS A 133 -20.07 5.86 -13.64
N ILE A 134 -19.36 6.18 -14.70
CA ILE A 134 -18.02 5.68 -14.99
C ILE A 134 -17.10 6.90 -15.08
N GLY A 135 -15.94 6.84 -14.44
CA GLY A 135 -15.02 7.96 -14.43
C GLY A 135 -13.78 7.72 -13.59
N ILE A 136 -13.08 8.81 -13.29
CA ILE A 136 -11.93 8.82 -12.39
C ILE A 136 -12.38 9.42 -11.05
N LYS A 137 -12.17 8.68 -9.96
CA LYS A 137 -12.24 9.21 -8.61
C LYS A 137 -10.88 9.72 -8.16
N LYS A 138 -10.89 10.86 -7.48
CA LYS A 138 -9.76 11.42 -6.75
C LYS A 138 -9.95 11.06 -5.28
N ARG A 139 -8.98 10.37 -4.70
CA ARG A 139 -8.96 10.02 -3.29
C ARG A 139 -7.81 10.71 -2.59
N GLU A 140 -8.08 11.25 -1.42
CA GLU A 140 -7.08 11.86 -0.56
C GLU A 140 -6.95 11.05 0.72
N TYR A 141 -5.71 10.74 1.06
CA TYR A 141 -5.32 10.02 2.25
C TYR A 141 -4.44 10.89 3.12
N GLN A 142 -4.74 10.93 4.41
CA GLN A 142 -3.82 11.42 5.41
C GLN A 142 -2.89 10.28 5.83
N VAL A 143 -1.59 10.54 5.81
CA VAL A 143 -0.55 9.57 6.16
C VAL A 143 0.16 10.04 7.41
N TYR A 144 0.09 9.20 8.45
CA TYR A 144 0.91 9.35 9.65
C TYR A 144 2.17 8.51 9.49
N VAL A 145 3.33 9.15 9.60
CA VAL A 145 4.63 8.51 9.43
C VAL A 145 5.41 8.59 10.73
N THR A 146 5.87 7.43 11.20
CA THR A 146 6.80 7.32 12.32
C THR A 146 8.12 6.79 11.78
N HIS A 147 9.18 7.56 11.95
CA HIS A 147 10.53 7.16 11.56
C HIS A 147 11.38 6.93 12.82
N GLN A 148 11.85 5.69 12.99
CA GLN A 148 12.85 5.35 13.98
C GLN A 148 14.19 5.28 13.27
N SER A 149 15.12 6.12 13.70
CA SER A 149 16.48 6.19 13.14
C SER A 149 17.47 5.37 13.96
N ARG A 150 18.67 5.12 13.41
CA ARG A 150 19.66 4.23 14.02
C ARG A 150 20.17 4.68 15.39
N ASN A 151 20.06 5.97 15.70
CA ASN A 151 20.38 6.54 17.02
C ASN A 151 19.18 6.52 17.97
N CYS A 152 18.19 5.64 17.72
CA CYS A 152 16.97 5.50 18.48
C CYS A 152 16.06 6.73 18.55
N ARG A 153 16.34 7.76 17.76
CA ARG A 153 15.45 8.92 17.66
C ARG A 153 14.22 8.56 16.84
N VAL A 154 13.06 8.78 17.44
CA VAL A 154 11.76 8.66 16.79
C VAL A 154 11.28 10.05 16.37
N THR A 155 10.93 10.21 15.11
CA THR A 155 10.27 11.40 14.58
C THR A 155 8.92 11.03 14.01
N ASN A 156 7.96 11.96 14.13
CA ASN A 156 6.63 11.80 13.58
C ASN A 156 6.36 12.93 12.60
N SER A 157 5.83 12.58 11.44
CA SER A 157 5.41 13.53 10.42
C SER A 157 4.04 13.18 9.86
N TRP A 158 3.42 14.18 9.24
CA TRP A 158 2.17 14.02 8.52
C TRP A 158 2.38 14.36 7.06
N ALA A 159 1.70 13.62 6.20
CA ALA A 159 1.61 13.95 4.79
C ALA A 159 0.20 13.73 4.29
N LYS A 160 -0.09 14.31 3.13
CA LYS A 160 -1.29 13.99 2.36
C LYS A 160 -0.87 13.35 1.05
N VAL A 161 -1.55 12.28 0.70
CA VAL A 161 -1.35 11.54 -0.54
C VAL A 161 -2.65 11.59 -1.31
N THR A 162 -2.59 12.15 -2.52
CA THR A 162 -3.68 12.11 -3.49
C THR A 162 -3.39 11.00 -4.49
N VAL A 163 -4.34 10.10 -4.68
CA VAL A 163 -4.29 9.03 -5.69
C VAL A 163 -5.59 8.99 -6.49
N ALA A 164 -5.58 8.26 -7.59
CA ALA A 164 -6.70 8.15 -8.49
C ALA A 164 -7.11 6.69 -8.69
N ASP A 165 -8.40 6.45 -8.97
CA ASP A 165 -8.92 5.15 -9.39
C ASP A 165 -9.94 5.30 -10.52
N SER A 166 -9.88 4.39 -11.51
CA SER A 166 -10.92 4.25 -12.53
C SER A 166 -12.10 3.53 -11.88
N TYR A 167 -13.16 4.27 -11.57
CA TYR A 167 -14.28 3.77 -10.77
C TYR A 167 -15.57 3.68 -11.59
N THR A 168 -16.34 2.61 -11.36
CA THR A 168 -17.69 2.44 -11.87
C THR A 168 -18.64 2.33 -10.69
N GLU A 169 -19.62 3.21 -10.64
CA GLU A 169 -20.66 3.24 -9.61
C GLU A 169 -22.00 2.90 -10.27
N THR A 170 -22.73 1.97 -9.67
CA THR A 170 -24.05 1.53 -10.14
C THR A 170 -25.03 1.51 -8.98
N TRP A 171 -26.24 2.02 -9.18
CA TRP A 171 -27.29 2.00 -8.17
C TRP A 171 -28.67 1.85 -8.81
N ASN A 172 -29.58 1.20 -8.11
CA ASN A 172 -30.96 1.05 -8.55
C ASN A 172 -31.71 2.39 -8.42
N SER A 173 -32.50 2.71 -9.43
CA SER A 173 -33.56 3.73 -9.32
C SER A 173 -34.73 3.24 -8.47
#